data_AF-A0AAX3B8P5-F1
#
_entry.id   AF-A0AAX3B8P5-F1
#
_cell.length_a   1.000
_cell.length_b   1.000
_cell.length_c   1.000
_cell.angle_alpha   90.00
_cell.angle_beta   90.00
_cell.angle_gamma   90.00
#
_symmetry.space_group_name_H-M   'P 1'
#
loop_
_entity.id
_entity.type
_entity.pdbx_description
1 polymer ?
#
loop_
_entity_poly.entity_id
_entity_poly.type
_entity_poly.pdbx_seq_one_letter_code
_entity_poly.pdbx_strand_id
1 'polypeptide(L)'
;MCNPDNQIETLERKYNYYQLAKKIFFNTPFKIKVIWTEALIYEPKKNYDLIFIDGAKSQYCKLFEKYQKFLKNNGFIICDNLNFHNLFMKKNNSKNVCKILNKIQKFKIYLKNNYFFKTIFTDVGDGLSISCKNFLPSTYIFRR
;
A
#
# COMPACT_ATOMS: atom_id res chain seq x y z
N MET A 1 14.26 -8.24 -4.68
CA MET A 1 14.22 -7.20 -5.74
C MET A 1 15.65 -6.92 -6.19
N CYS A 2 16.22 -7.74 -7.06
CA CYS A 2 17.62 -7.60 -7.50
C CYS A 2 17.76 -7.47 -9.03
N ASN A 3 16.64 -7.37 -9.76
CA ASN A 3 16.69 -7.16 -11.20
C ASN A 3 16.88 -5.65 -11.48
N PRO A 4 17.99 -5.23 -12.10
CA PRO A 4 18.26 -3.82 -12.43
C PRO A 4 17.29 -3.23 -13.46
N ASP A 5 16.52 -4.07 -14.17
CA ASP A 5 15.49 -3.61 -15.10
C ASP A 5 14.17 -3.22 -14.45
N ASN A 6 14.00 -3.52 -13.17
CA ASN A 6 12.83 -3.08 -12.42
C ASN A 6 12.80 -1.55 -12.34
N GLN A 7 11.66 -0.99 -12.72
CA GLN A 7 11.39 0.44 -12.58
C GLN A 7 10.58 0.68 -11.32
N ILE A 8 11.11 1.50 -10.42
CA ILE A 8 10.48 1.81 -9.14
C ILE A 8 10.11 3.29 -9.13
N GLU A 9 8.86 3.58 -8.78
CA GLU A 9 8.43 4.93 -8.43
C GLU A 9 8.12 4.97 -6.94
N THR A 10 8.70 5.93 -6.23
CA THR A 10 8.47 6.14 -4.80
C THR A 10 7.98 7.56 -4.55
N LEU A 11 6.97 7.71 -3.69
CA LEU A 11 6.32 8.98 -3.39
C LEU A 11 6.76 9.42 -1.99
N GLU A 12 7.33 10.61 -1.88
CA GLU A 12 7.72 11.19 -0.59
C GLU A 12 7.13 12.60 -0.46
N ARG A 13 6.47 12.86 0.67
CA ARG A 13 5.77 14.15 0.90
C ARG A 13 6.70 15.18 1.52
N LYS A 14 7.60 14.77 2.41
CA LYS A 14 8.50 15.68 3.11
C LYS A 14 9.70 16.00 2.23
N TYR A 15 9.85 17.27 1.88
CA TYR A 15 10.91 17.74 0.98
C TYR A 15 12.31 17.30 1.43
N ASN A 16 12.60 17.36 2.74
CA ASN A 16 13.91 16.95 3.27
C ASN A 16 14.19 15.45 3.04
N TYR A 17 13.19 14.58 3.21
CA TYR A 17 13.34 13.15 2.94
C TYR A 17 13.38 12.85 1.44
N TYR A 18 12.64 13.60 0.63
CA TYR A 18 12.74 13.52 -0.83
C TYR A 18 14.18 13.84 -1.30
N GLN A 19 14.79 14.90 -0.78
CA GLN A 19 16.16 15.28 -1.10
C GLN A 19 17.16 14.22 -0.64
N LEU A 20 16.98 13.68 0.56
CA LEU A 20 17.82 12.60 1.07
C LEU A 20 17.69 11.33 0.21
N ALA A 21 16.47 10.91 -0.10
CA ALA A 21 16.20 9.75 -0.95
C ALA A 21 16.83 9.89 -2.33
N LYS A 22 16.73 11.08 -2.96
CA LYS A 22 17.40 11.35 -4.23
C LYS A 22 18.91 11.17 -4.15
N LYS A 23 19.56 11.66 -3.09
CA LYS A 23 21.00 11.49 -2.90
C LYS A 23 21.39 10.03 -2.70
N ILE A 24 20.63 9.29 -1.89
CA ILE A 24 20.89 7.88 -1.60
C ILE A 24 20.71 7.03 -2.87
N PHE A 25 19.58 7.18 -3.56
CA PHE A 25 19.25 6.34 -4.72
C PHE A 25 20.05 6.69 -5.97
N PHE A 26 20.60 7.90 -6.08
CA PHE A 26 21.48 8.29 -7.18
C PHE A 26 22.70 7.36 -7.33
N ASN A 27 23.22 6.85 -6.22
CA ASN A 27 24.39 5.97 -6.21
C ASN A 27 24.04 4.48 -6.36
N THR A 28 22.77 4.15 -6.65
CA THR A 28 22.33 2.75 -6.79
C THR A 28 22.21 2.35 -8.25
N PRO A 29 22.45 1.07 -8.60
CA PRO A 29 22.24 0.58 -9.97
C PRO A 29 20.76 0.42 -10.35
N PHE A 30 19.84 0.73 -9.43
CA PHE A 30 18.41 0.54 -9.61
C PHE A 30 17.74 1.76 -10.23
N LYS A 31 16.77 1.52 -11.12
CA LYS A 31 15.98 2.58 -11.78
C LYS A 31 14.88 3.08 -10.84
N ILE A 32 15.25 3.93 -9.87
CA ILE A 32 14.34 4.48 -8.86
C ILE A 32 14.04 5.96 -9.17
N LYS A 33 12.77 6.26 -9.44
CA LYS A 33 12.26 7.63 -9.58
C LYS A 33 11.60 8.08 -8.29
N VAL A 34 12.22 9.04 -7.62
CA VAL A 34 11.65 9.69 -6.42
C VAL A 34 10.77 10.85 -6.84
N ILE A 35 9.53 10.88 -6.37
CA ILE A 35 8.54 11.91 -6.72
C ILE A 35 8.16 12.64 -5.44
N TRP A 36 8.39 13.95 -5.41
CA TRP A 36 7.97 14.80 -4.30
C TRP A 36 6.47 15.11 -4.41
N THR A 37 5.65 14.41 -3.64
CA THR A 37 4.19 14.56 -3.67
C THR A 37 3.52 13.88 -2.48
N GLU A 38 2.25 14.21 -2.24
CA GLU A 38 1.42 13.44 -1.33
C GLU A 38 0.69 12.33 -2.09
N ALA A 39 0.76 11.10 -1.57
CA ALA A 39 0.17 9.93 -2.23
C ALA A 39 -1.34 10.06 -2.46
N LEU A 40 -2.07 10.81 -1.64
CA LEU A 40 -3.51 11.04 -1.83
C LEU A 40 -3.83 11.96 -3.02
N ILE A 41 -2.93 12.84 -3.45
CA ILE A 41 -3.14 13.74 -4.59
C ILE A 41 -2.45 13.26 -5.87
N TYR A 42 -1.40 12.44 -5.76
CA TYR A 42 -0.67 11.95 -6.92
C TYR A 42 -1.52 11.01 -7.79
N GLU A 43 -1.52 11.24 -9.11
CA GLU A 43 -2.19 10.39 -10.09
C GLU A 43 -1.17 9.74 -11.02
N PRO A 44 -0.97 8.40 -10.91
CA PRO A 44 -0.12 7.68 -11.83
C PRO A 44 -0.59 7.78 -13.28
N LYS A 45 0.38 7.84 -14.21
CA LYS A 45 0.12 7.80 -15.66
C LYS A 45 0.31 6.40 -16.26
N LYS A 46 0.60 5.40 -15.43
CA LYS A 46 0.90 4.03 -15.83
C LYS A 46 0.37 3.03 -14.81
N ASN A 47 0.29 1.76 -15.23
CA ASN A 47 -0.09 0.67 -14.35
C ASN A 47 1.15 -0.05 -13.79
N TYR A 48 1.01 -0.59 -12.58
CA TYR A 48 2.07 -1.28 -11.84
C TYR A 48 1.76 -2.76 -11.67
N ASP A 49 2.81 -3.57 -11.65
CA ASP A 49 2.77 -4.99 -11.30
C ASP A 49 2.72 -5.20 -9.78
N LEU A 50 3.32 -4.25 -9.03
CA LEU A 50 3.38 -4.24 -7.58
C LEU A 50 3.18 -2.82 -7.06
N ILE A 51 2.34 -2.67 -6.05
CA ILE A 51 2.16 -1.43 -5.29
C ILE A 51 2.43 -1.74 -3.83
N PHE A 52 3.37 -1.00 -3.24
CA PHE A 52 3.70 -1.12 -1.82
C PHE A 52 3.19 0.12 -1.09
N ILE A 53 2.37 -0.09 -0.06
CA ILE A 53 1.83 0.96 0.78
C ILE A 53 2.42 0.80 2.18
N ASP A 54 3.39 1.64 2.49
CA ASP A 54 3.84 1.92 3.85
C ASP A 54 3.45 3.36 4.18
N GLY A 55 2.48 3.51 5.07
CA GLY A 55 1.87 4.80 5.33
C GLY A 55 1.11 4.89 6.64
N ALA A 56 0.53 6.06 6.89
CA ALA A 56 -0.25 6.31 8.08
C ALA A 56 -1.51 5.41 8.12
N LYS A 57 -1.72 4.72 9.24
CA LYS A 57 -2.82 3.78 9.50
C LYS A 57 -4.22 4.33 9.19
N SER A 58 -4.38 5.64 9.25
CA SER A 58 -5.63 6.32 8.95
C SER A 58 -5.97 6.44 7.47
N GLN A 59 -5.01 6.21 6.57
CA GLN A 59 -5.14 6.47 5.13
C GLN A 59 -5.12 5.19 4.28
N TYR A 60 -4.86 4.00 4.86
CA TYR A 60 -4.74 2.73 4.11
C TYR A 60 -5.93 2.47 3.19
N CYS A 61 -7.17 2.55 3.69
CA CYS A 61 -8.35 2.32 2.84
C CYS A 61 -8.36 3.26 1.63
N LYS A 62 -8.13 4.56 1.84
CA LYS A 62 -8.15 5.57 0.77
C LYS A 62 -7.05 5.34 -0.25
N LEU A 63 -5.84 5.02 0.21
CA LEU A 63 -4.71 4.71 -0.66
C LEU A 63 -4.97 3.43 -1.44
N PHE A 64 -5.42 2.36 -0.79
CA PHE A 64 -5.74 1.10 -1.44
C PHE A 64 -6.80 1.29 -2.53
N GLU A 65 -7.91 1.97 -2.19
CA GLU A 65 -9.02 2.23 -3.13
C GLU A 65 -8.59 3.09 -4.33
N LYS A 66 -7.68 4.04 -4.11
CA LYS A 66 -7.11 4.86 -5.18
C LYS A 66 -6.18 4.04 -6.07
N TYR A 67 -5.20 3.39 -5.45
CA TYR A 67 -4.09 2.77 -6.17
C TYR A 67 -4.43 1.44 -6.83
N GLN A 68 -5.47 0.72 -6.38
CA GLN A 68 -5.95 -0.49 -7.05
C GLN A 68 -6.35 -0.29 -8.53
N LYS A 69 -6.72 0.94 -8.91
CA LYS A 69 -7.08 1.31 -10.29
C LYS A 69 -5.87 1.30 -11.22
N PHE A 70 -4.69 1.56 -10.67
CA PHE A 70 -3.42 1.57 -11.38
C PHE A 70 -2.66 0.24 -11.22
N LEU A 71 -3.28 -0.79 -10.66
CA LEU A 71 -2.70 -2.12 -10.58
C LEU A 71 -3.16 -2.97 -11.76
N LYS A 72 -2.20 -3.63 -12.43
CA LYS A 72 -2.50 -4.61 -13.47
C LYS A 72 -3.24 -5.82 -12.89
N ASN A 73 -3.93 -6.56 -13.76
CA ASN A 73 -4.48 -7.87 -13.38
C ASN A 73 -3.34 -8.80 -12.97
N ASN A 74 -3.58 -9.66 -11.97
CA ASN A 74 -2.55 -10.49 -11.31
C ASN A 74 -1.43 -9.69 -10.63
N GLY A 75 -1.55 -8.37 -10.54
CA GLY A 75 -0.64 -7.53 -9.78
C GLY A 75 -0.91 -7.64 -8.28
N PHE A 76 0.05 -7.16 -7.49
CA PHE A 76 0.01 -7.25 -6.03
C PHE A 76 -0.06 -5.87 -5.39
N ILE A 77 -0.90 -5.73 -4.36
CA ILE A 77 -0.83 -4.63 -3.40
C ILE A 77 -0.38 -5.20 -2.08
N ILE A 78 0.74 -4.68 -1.57
CA ILE A 78 1.29 -5.02 -0.28
C ILE A 78 1.08 -3.84 0.67
N CYS A 79 0.57 -4.11 1.86
CA CYS A 79 0.37 -3.10 2.91
C CYS A 79 1.07 -3.56 4.19
N ASP A 80 2.01 -2.75 4.67
CA ASP A 80 2.84 -3.07 5.84
C ASP A 80 2.21 -2.55 7.17
N ASN A 81 2.80 -2.93 8.30
CA ASN A 81 2.52 -2.42 9.64
C ASN A 81 1.05 -2.58 10.13
N LEU A 82 0.40 -3.69 9.82
CA LEU A 82 -1.01 -4.00 10.13
C LEU A 82 -1.28 -4.53 11.54
N ASN A 83 -0.27 -4.91 12.31
CA ASN A 83 -0.39 -5.37 13.71
C ASN A 83 -0.06 -4.26 14.73
N PHE A 84 0.31 -3.05 14.26
CA PHE A 84 0.53 -1.84 15.06
C PHE A 84 1.25 -2.10 16.40
N HIS A 85 2.56 -2.39 16.36
CA HIS A 85 3.36 -2.68 17.56
C HIS A 85 2.75 -3.76 18.48
N ASN A 86 2.05 -4.75 17.91
CA ASN A 86 1.32 -5.79 18.65
C ASN A 86 0.34 -5.22 19.69
N LEU A 87 -0.16 -4.00 19.46
CA LEU A 87 -1.17 -3.38 20.31
C LEU A 87 -2.53 -4.00 20.00
N PHE A 88 -3.16 -4.51 21.05
CA PHE A 88 -4.53 -5.01 21.00
C PHE A 88 -5.47 -4.04 21.72
N MET A 89 -6.77 -4.14 21.41
CA MET A 89 -7.79 -3.37 22.12
C MET A 89 -7.80 -3.78 23.60
N LYS A 90 -7.44 -2.84 24.47
CA LYS A 90 -7.45 -3.00 25.94
C LYS A 90 -8.28 -1.88 26.56
N LYS A 91 -8.92 -2.13 27.71
CA LYS A 91 -9.75 -1.14 28.43
C LYS A 91 -8.99 0.15 28.77
N ASN A 92 -7.67 0.07 28.98
CA ASN A 92 -6.84 1.21 29.41
C ASN A 92 -6.16 1.94 28.23
N ASN A 93 -6.47 1.59 26.98
CA ASN A 93 -5.89 2.27 25.83
C ASN A 93 -6.39 3.72 25.73
N SER A 94 -5.52 4.63 25.30
CA SER A 94 -5.94 6.00 25.03
C SER A 94 -6.96 6.06 23.89
N LYS A 95 -7.83 7.08 23.89
CA LYS A 95 -8.83 7.31 22.82
C LYS A 95 -8.19 7.31 21.43
N ASN A 96 -6.97 7.82 21.30
CA ASN A 96 -6.23 7.87 20.04
C ASN A 96 -5.79 6.47 19.58
N VAL A 97 -5.28 5.64 20.49
CA VAL A 97 -4.89 4.24 20.18
C VAL A 97 -6.11 3.44 19.72
N CYS A 98 -7.24 3.54 20.43
CA CYS A 98 -8.48 2.86 20.03
C CYS A 98 -8.96 3.29 18.64
N LYS A 99 -8.89 4.58 18.29
CA LYS A 99 -9.24 5.07 16.95
C LYS A 99 -8.35 4.47 15.87
N ILE A 100 -7.04 4.31 16.13
CA ILE A 100 -6.10 3.72 15.18
C ILE A 100 -6.41 2.22 15.00
N LEU A 101 -6.57 1.47 16.10
CA LEU A 101 -6.90 0.05 16.07
C LEU A 101 -8.20 -0.22 15.31
N ASN A 102 -9.25 0.57 15.57
CA ASN A 102 -10.51 0.47 14.85
C ASN A 102 -10.36 0.72 13.34
N LYS A 103 -9.49 1.66 12.93
CA LYS A 103 -9.24 1.91 11.50
C LYS A 103 -8.52 0.74 10.83
N ILE A 104 -7.53 0.16 11.51
CA ILE A 104 -6.83 -1.04 11.03
C ILE A 104 -7.80 -2.21 10.92
N GLN A 105 -8.64 -2.44 11.94
CA GLN A 105 -9.61 -3.53 11.92
C GLN A 105 -10.60 -3.37 10.76
N LYS A 106 -11.11 -2.15 10.54
CA LYS A 106 -11.95 -1.84 9.37
C LYS A 106 -11.24 -2.11 8.06
N PHE A 107 -9.95 -1.76 7.95
CA PHE A 107 -9.16 -2.03 6.77
C PHE A 107 -8.95 -3.54 6.53
N LYS A 108 -8.62 -4.31 7.59
CA LYS A 108 -8.52 -5.77 7.50
C LYS A 108 -9.84 -6.41 7.04
N ILE A 109 -10.97 -5.96 7.57
CA ILE A 109 -12.31 -6.43 7.14
C ILE A 109 -12.57 -6.06 5.68
N TYR A 110 -12.28 -4.82 5.28
CA TYR A 110 -12.39 -4.36 3.90
C TYR A 110 -11.60 -5.26 2.94
N LEU A 111 -10.34 -5.57 3.25
CA LEU A 111 -9.50 -6.44 2.42
C LEU A 111 -9.99 -7.89 2.37
N LYS A 112 -10.51 -8.43 3.48
CA LYS A 112 -11.10 -9.79 3.53
C LYS A 112 -12.35 -9.91 2.66
N ASN A 113 -13.17 -8.86 2.61
CA ASN A 113 -14.45 -8.86 1.92
C ASN A 113 -14.34 -8.34 0.47
N ASN A 114 -13.14 -7.97 0.01
CA ASN A 114 -12.94 -7.45 -1.33
C ASN A 114 -12.84 -8.57 -2.37
N TYR A 115 -13.92 -8.86 -3.09
CA TYR A 115 -14.00 -9.93 -4.09
C TYR A 115 -13.08 -9.72 -5.31
N PHE A 116 -12.59 -8.51 -5.55
CA PHE A 116 -11.60 -8.25 -6.61
C PHE A 116 -10.20 -8.73 -6.23
N PHE A 117 -9.95 -9.03 -4.96
CA PHE A 117 -8.63 -9.37 -4.44
C PHE A 117 -8.65 -10.66 -3.63
N LYS A 118 -7.65 -11.51 -3.85
CA LYS A 118 -7.30 -12.56 -2.90
C LYS A 118 -6.27 -12.00 -1.92
N THR A 119 -6.68 -11.81 -0.67
CA THR A 119 -5.80 -11.24 0.37
C THR A 119 -5.35 -12.30 1.36
N ILE A 120 -4.06 -12.36 1.63
CA ILE A 120 -3.48 -13.06 2.78
C ILE A 120 -2.90 -12.06 3.78
N PHE A 121 -2.94 -12.42 5.06
CA PHE A 121 -2.31 -11.68 6.14
C PHE A 121 -1.19 -12.54 6.71
N THR A 122 -0.05 -11.91 6.97
CA THR A 122 1.16 -12.57 7.49
C THR A 122 1.65 -11.81 8.71
N ASP A 123 2.23 -12.53 9.67
CA ASP A 123 2.81 -11.96 10.88
C ASP A 123 4.32 -11.70 10.74
N VAL A 124 4.77 -11.41 9.51
CA VAL A 124 6.15 -10.97 9.27
C VAL A 124 6.29 -9.52 9.73
N GLY A 125 7.27 -9.26 10.59
CA GLY A 125 7.49 -7.93 11.18
C GLY A 125 6.29 -7.48 12.02
N ASP A 126 5.82 -6.25 11.78
CA ASP A 126 4.65 -5.67 12.43
C ASP A 126 3.34 -6.02 11.71
N GLY A 127 3.31 -7.15 10.98
CA GLY A 127 2.15 -7.67 10.27
C GLY A 127 1.91 -7.02 8.91
N LEU A 128 1.68 -7.83 7.88
CA LEU A 128 1.61 -7.38 6.49
C LEU A 128 0.47 -8.07 5.75
N SER A 129 -0.21 -7.35 4.85
CA SER A 129 -1.15 -7.96 3.91
C SER A 129 -0.57 -8.01 2.50
N ILE A 130 -0.89 -9.10 1.80
CA ILE A 130 -0.58 -9.31 0.40
C ILE A 130 -1.90 -9.54 -0.32
N SER A 131 -2.28 -8.59 -1.17
CA SER A 131 -3.53 -8.62 -1.92
C SER A 131 -3.22 -8.81 -3.40
N CYS A 132 -3.56 -9.98 -3.95
CA CYS A 132 -3.42 -10.25 -5.38
C CYS A 132 -4.72 -9.91 -6.09
N LYS A 133 -4.65 -9.10 -7.16
CA LYS A 133 -5.84 -8.72 -7.95
C LYS A 133 -6.25 -9.87 -8.84
N ASN A 134 -7.49 -10.33 -8.68
CA ASN A 134 -8.04 -11.43 -9.46
C ASN A 134 -8.07 -11.04 -10.95
N PHE A 135 -7.75 -12.01 -11.81
CA PHE A 135 -8.04 -11.89 -13.23
C PHE A 135 -9.56 -11.93 -13.41
N LEU A 136 -10.17 -10.77 -13.66
CA LEU A 136 -11.55 -10.73 -14.10
C LEU A 136 -11.56 -10.88 -15.63
N PRO A 137 -12.13 -11.96 -16.18
CA PRO A 137 -12.37 -12.03 -17.62
C PRO A 137 -13.28 -10.86 -18.02
N SER A 138 -13.00 -10.28 -19.18
CA SER A 138 -13.64 -9.07 -19.74
C SER A 138 -15.18 -9.14 -19.81
N THR A 139 -15.76 -10.34 -19.70
CA THR A 139 -17.20 -10.60 -19.69
C THR A 139 -17.94 -10.07 -18.46
N TYR A 140 -17.24 -9.75 -17.37
CA TYR A 140 -17.88 -9.16 -16.17
C TYR A 140 -18.00 -7.63 -16.19
N ILE A 141 -17.47 -6.96 -17.21
CA ILE A 141 -17.41 -5.50 -17.27
C ILE A 141 -18.76 -4.88 -17.69
N PHE A 142 -19.70 -5.66 -18.24
CA PHE A 142 -20.98 -5.18 -18.80
C PHE A 142 -22.25 -5.50 -18.00
N ARG A 143 -22.15 -5.89 -16.72
CA ARG A 143 -23.32 -5.98 -15.84
C ARG A 143 -23.38 -4.79 -14.88
N ARG A 144 -23.79 -3.64 -15.42
CA ARG A 144 -24.45 -2.55 -14.67
C ARG A 144 -25.55 -1.96 -15.54
#